data_AF-A0A497MCS5-F1
#
_entry.id   AF-A0A497MCS5-F1
#
_cell.length_a   1.000
_cell.length_b   1.000
_cell.length_c   1.000
_cell.angle_alpha   90.00
_cell.angle_beta   90.00
_cell.angle_gamma   90.00
#
_symmetry.space_group_name_H-M   'P 1'
#
loop_
_entity.id
_entity.type
_entity.pdbx_description
1 polymer ?
#
loop_
_entity_poly.entity_id
_entity_poly.type
_entity_poly.pdbx_seq_one_letter_code
_entity_poly.pdbx_strand_id
1 'polypeptide(L)' 'DEPTGNVDSRTGKAIFELLARLCHERGATVVVVTHNLELASMTDRIIHLRDGVIVREEVRAG' A
#
# COMPACT_ATOMS: atom_id res chain seq x y z
N ASP A 1 1.36 -9.94 1.20
CA ASP A 1 0.68 -10.22 2.48
C ASP A 1 0.97 -9.08 3.44
N GLU A 2 0.12 -8.83 4.43
CA GLU A 2 0.15 -7.60 5.23
C GLU A 2 1.53 -7.34 5.88
N PRO A 3 2.34 -6.39 5.35
CA PRO A 3 3.75 -6.28 5.71
C PRO A 3 3.97 -5.61 7.08
N THR A 4 2.92 -5.04 7.67
CA THR A 4 2.99 -4.23 8.89
C THR A 4 2.12 -4.75 10.04
N GLY A 5 1.52 -5.94 9.92
CA GLY A 5 0.54 -6.44 10.90
C GLY A 5 1.07 -6.62 12.33
N ASN A 6 2.38 -6.79 12.50
CA ASN A 6 3.05 -7.02 13.80
C ASN A 6 3.99 -5.90 14.25
N VAL A 7 3.94 -4.72 13.62
CA VAL A 7 4.80 -3.58 13.97
C VAL A 7 3.99 -2.36 14.38
N ASP A 8 4.60 -1.46 15.13
CA ASP A 8 3.95 -0.20 15.52
C ASP A 8 3.74 0.72 14.31
N SER A 9 2.84 1.70 14.45
CA SER A 9 2.45 2.61 13.37
C SER A 9 3.62 3.39 12.76
N ARG A 10 4.62 3.76 13.57
CA ARG A 10 5.80 4.51 13.09
C ARG A 10 6.68 3.60 12.24
N THR A 11 6.95 2.39 12.72
CA THR A 11 7.72 1.40 11.96
C THR A 11 7.00 1.00 10.67
N GLY A 12 5.68 0.80 10.73
CA GLY A 12 4.86 0.49 9.57
C GLY A 12 4.92 1.57 8.49
N LYS A 13 4.85 2.84 8.89
CA LYS A 13 5.01 3.98 7.97
C LYS A 13 6.38 4.00 7.30
N ALA A 14 7.46 3.78 8.05
CA ALA A 14 8.82 3.74 7.49
C ALA A 14 9.00 2.61 6.46
N ILE A 15 8.37 1.44 6.68
CA ILE A 15 8.36 0.34 5.71
C ILE A 15 7.65 0.78 4.41
N PHE A 16 6.47 1.41 4.51
CA PHE A 16 5.75 1.90 3.34
C PHE A 16 6.52 2.99 2.58
N GLU A 17 7.18 3.92 3.28
CA GLU A 17 8.04 4.93 2.66
C GLU A 17 9.20 4.29 1.89
N LEU A 18 9.83 3.25 2.45
CA LEU A 18 10.89 2.50 1.78
C LEU A 18 10.36 1.81 0.50
N LEU A 19 9.22 1.15 0.60
CA LEU A 19 8.59 0.47 -0.55
C LEU A 19 8.20 1.46 -1.65
N ALA A 20 7.63 2.62 -1.29
CA ALA A 20 7.30 3.68 -2.24
C ALA A 20 8.54 4.22 -2.95
N ARG A 21 9.63 4.48 -2.21
CA ARG A 21 10.91 4.89 -2.83
C ARG A 21 11.46 3.85 -3.78
N LEU A 22 11.43 2.57 -3.43
CA LEU A 22 11.86 1.51 -4.34
C LEU A 22 11.01 1.47 -5.63
N CYS A 23 9.70 1.69 -5.51
CA CYS A 23 8.79 1.77 -6.64
C CYS A 23 9.16 2.94 -7.58
N HIS A 24 9.24 4.15 -7.03
CA HIS A 24 9.42 5.37 -7.82
C HIS A 24 10.86 5.60 -8.29
N GLU A 25 11.87 5.32 -7.45
CA GLU A 25 13.28 5.59 -7.78
C GLU A 25 13.91 4.47 -8.62
N ARG A 26 13.46 3.22 -8.46
CA ARG A 26 14.05 2.05 -9.15
C ARG A 26 13.14 1.45 -10.22
N GLY A 27 11.98 2.05 -10.47
CA GLY A 27 10.99 1.54 -11.42
C GLY A 27 10.45 0.16 -11.04
N ALA A 28 10.53 -0.22 -9.76
CA ALA A 28 9.96 -1.48 -9.28
C ALA A 28 8.43 -1.39 -9.27
N THR A 29 7.74 -2.52 -9.39
CA THR A 29 6.29 -2.58 -9.13
C THR A 29 6.08 -3.17 -7.74
N VAL A 30 5.39 -2.43 -6.87
CA VAL A 30 5.07 -2.85 -5.51
C VAL A 30 3.57 -3.11 -5.39
N VAL A 31 3.21 -4.28 -4.86
CA VAL A 31 1.83 -4.64 -4.52
C VAL A 31 1.77 -4.96 -3.04
N VAL A 32 0.92 -4.24 -2.30
CA VAL A 32 0.73 -4.42 -0.86
C VAL A 32 -0.74 -4.73 -0.56
N VAL A 33 -0.95 -5.66 0.37
CA VAL A 33 -2.25 -5.94 0.97
C VAL A 33 -2.23 -5.34 2.37
N THR A 34 -3.23 -4.56 2.76
CA THR A 34 -3.36 -4.05 4.12
C THR A 34 -4.81 -3.70 4.43
N HIS A 35 -5.20 -3.80 5.71
CA HIS A 35 -6.46 -3.26 6.20
C HIS A 35 -6.33 -1.83 6.76
N ASN A 36 -5.10 -1.30 6.84
CA ASN A 36 -4.84 0.04 7.33
C ASN A 36 -5.04 1.07 6.21
N LEU A 37 -6.14 1.81 6.27
CA LEU A 37 -6.50 2.82 5.27
C LEU A 37 -5.52 4.00 5.24
N GLU A 38 -4.87 4.34 6.35
CA GLU A 38 -3.86 5.41 6.40
C GLU A 38 -2.62 5.00 5.60
N LEU A 39 -2.15 3.76 5.75
CA LEU A 39 -1.02 3.24 4.97
C LEU A 39 -1.39 3.00 3.51
N ALA A 40 -2.58 2.47 3.23
CA ALA A 40 -3.09 2.36 1.86
C ALA A 40 -3.17 3.74 1.18
N SER A 41 -3.38 4.81 1.96
CA SER A 41 -3.42 6.16 1.42
C SER A 41 -2.06 6.68 0.89
N MET A 42 -0.97 5.95 1.12
CA MET A 42 0.37 6.30 0.66
C MET A 42 0.72 5.69 -0.71
N THR A 43 -0.19 4.92 -1.33
CA THR A 43 0.04 4.27 -2.62
C THR A 43 -0.57 5.05 -3.79
N ASP A 44 -0.03 4.82 -4.99
CA ASP A 44 -0.54 5.43 -6.23
C ASP A 44 -1.94 4.91 -6.62
N ARG A 45 -2.25 3.66 -6.23
CA ARG A 45 -3.52 2.99 -6.54
C ARG A 45 -4.00 2.17 -5.35
N ILE A 46 -5.32 2.14 -5.14
CA ILE A 46 -6.00 1.33 -4.12
C ILE A 46 -7.08 0.50 -4.81
N ILE A 47 -7.01 -0.82 -4.65
CA ILE A 47 -8.01 -1.77 -5.16
C ILE A 47 -8.76 -2.35 -3.98
N HIS A 48 -10.06 -2.10 -3.90
CA HIS A 48 -10.94 -2.67 -2.88
C HIS A 48 -11.54 -3.97 -3.37
N LEU A 49 -11.30 -5.04 -2.62
CA LEU A 49 -11.85 -6.36 -2.89
C LEU A 49 -12.95 -6.70 -1.87
N ARG A 50 -14.03 -7.33 -2.32
CA ARG A 50 -15.07 -7.92 -1.47
C ARG A 50 -15.52 -9.22 -2.14
N ASP A 51 -15.61 -10.31 -1.39
CA ASP A 51 -16.06 -11.62 -1.89
C ASP A 51 -15.36 -12.07 -3.18
N GLY A 52 -14.05 -11.78 -3.28
CA GLY A 52 -13.22 -12.13 -4.45
C GLY A 52 -13.41 -11.23 -5.68
N VAL A 53 -14.27 -10.20 -5.61
CA VAL A 53 -14.49 -9.25 -6.70
C VAL A 53 -13.96 -7.85 -6.38
N ILE A 54 -13.49 -7.14 -7.40
CA ILE A 54 -13.14 -5.73 -7.29
C ILE A 54 -14.43 -4.93 -7.20
N VAL A 55 -14.62 -4.23 -6.08
CA VAL A 55 -15.80 -3.40 -5.85
C VAL A 55 -15.53 -1.91 -6.01
N ARG A 56 -14.26 -1.49 -5.94
CA ARG A 56 -13.85 -0.10 -6.14
C ARG A 56 -12.36 -0.04 -6.48
N GLU A 57 -12.01 0.90 -7.34
CA GLU A 57 -10.63 1.29 -7.61
C GLU A 57 -10.48 2.79 -7.37
N GLU A 58 -9.35 3.18 -6.77
CA GLU A 58 -8.96 4.57 -6.58
C GLU A 58 -7.58 4.77 -7.19
N VAL A 59 -7.48 5.69 -8.15
CA VAL A 59 -6.21 6.09 -8.77
C VAL A 59 -5.84 7.47 -8.24
N ARG A 60 -4.63 7.59 -7.71
CA ARG A 60 -4.09 8.82 -7.15
C ARG A 60 -2.91 9.23 -8.02
N ALA A 61 -2.84 10.52 -8.34
CA ALA A 61 -1.63 11.07 -8.94
C ALA A 61 -0.54 11.06 -7.86
N GLY A 62 0.53 10.29 -8.09
CA GLY A 62 1.74 10.30 -7.27
C GLY A 62 2.54 11.59 -7.43
#